data_AF-L9ZX87-F1
#
_entry.id   AF-L9ZX87-F1
#
_cell.length_a   1.000
_cell.length_b   1.000
_cell.length_c   1.000
_cell.angle_alpha   90.00
_cell.angle_beta   90.00
_cell.angle_gamma   90.00
#
_symmetry.space_group_name_H-M   'P 1'
#
loop_
_entity.id
_entity.type
_entity.pdbx_description
1 polymer ?
#
loop_
_entity_poly.entity_id
_entity_poly.type
_entity_poly.pdbx_seq_one_letter_code
_entity_poly.pdbx_strand_id
1 'polypeptide(L)'
;MATDVCDGCGRAVSVAGGIANLWTFGENDGSDGSAITLELADGTEHLLCYPCLEVIPDDPTAEDVARLEQVDPETSRLAPVGERSEESL
;
A
#
# COMPACT_ATOMS: atom_id res chain seq x y z
N MET A 1 -13.83 6.03 -12.05
CA MET A 1 -12.53 5.82 -11.40
C MET A 1 -12.37 4.34 -11.14
N ALA A 2 -11.17 3.79 -11.33
CA ALA A 2 -10.90 2.40 -11.01
C ALA A 2 -10.39 2.33 -9.57
N THR A 3 -11.02 1.50 -8.76
CA THR A 3 -10.52 1.13 -7.44
C THR A 3 -9.82 -0.21 -7.60
N ASP A 4 -8.65 -0.35 -7.00
CA ASP A 4 -7.88 -1.58 -6.98
C ASP A 4 -7.41 -1.88 -5.55
N VAL A 5 -6.66 -2.96 -5.34
CA VAL A 5 -6.18 -3.39 -4.02
C VAL A 5 -4.67 -3.21 -3.88
N CYS A 6 -4.22 -2.68 -2.75
CA CYS A 6 -2.79 -2.61 -2.42
C CYS A 6 -2.25 -4.04 -2.24
N ASP A 7 -1.18 -4.40 -2.94
CA ASP A 7 -0.56 -5.73 -2.83
C ASP A 7 0.11 -5.96 -1.47
N GLY A 8 0.50 -4.88 -0.79
CA GLY A 8 1.13 -4.95 0.53
C GLY A 8 0.12 -5.20 1.65
N CYS A 9 -0.88 -4.32 1.79
CA CYS A 9 -1.83 -4.35 2.91
C CYS A 9 -3.26 -4.77 2.54
N GLY A 10 -3.54 -5.10 1.28
CA GLY A 10 -4.83 -5.63 0.81
C GLY A 10 -5.99 -4.62 0.76
N ARG A 11 -5.76 -3.35 1.12
CA ARG A 11 -6.81 -2.33 1.17
C ARG A 11 -7.21 -1.84 -0.22
N ALA A 12 -8.45 -1.36 -0.34
CA ALA A 12 -8.90 -0.63 -1.51
C ALA A 12 -8.16 0.72 -1.64
N VAL A 13 -7.68 1.01 -2.84
CA VAL A 13 -6.96 2.21 -3.21
C VAL A 13 -7.50 2.78 -4.51
N SER A 14 -7.44 4.10 -4.63
CA SER A 14 -7.71 4.77 -5.90
C SER A 14 -6.48 4.65 -6.78
N VAL A 15 -6.58 3.90 -7.86
CA VAL A 15 -5.52 3.85 -8.87
C VAL A 15 -5.79 4.95 -9.88
N ALA A 16 -4.83 5.85 -10.02
CA ALA A 16 -4.79 6.78 -11.15
C ALA A 16 -4.44 5.99 -12.42
N GLY A 17 -5.36 5.15 -12.88
CA GLY A 17 -5.14 4.25 -14.01
C GLY A 17 -5.31 4.96 -15.34
N GLY A 18 -4.23 5.05 -16.13
CA GLY A 18 -4.30 5.19 -17.58
C GLY A 18 -3.15 5.98 -18.21
N ILE A 19 -2.41 5.30 -19.10
CA ILE A 19 -1.29 5.66 -20.01
C ILE A 19 -1.34 7.02 -20.78
N ALA A 20 -2.09 8.03 -20.35
CA ALA A 20 -2.20 9.30 -21.05
C ALA A 20 -2.36 10.54 -20.15
N ASN A 21 -2.29 10.45 -18.82
CA ASN A 21 -2.55 11.63 -17.99
C ASN A 21 -1.57 11.76 -16.83
N LEU A 22 -0.58 12.62 -17.04
CA LEU A 22 0.35 13.19 -16.07
C LEU A 22 -0.32 13.98 -14.91
N TRP A 23 -1.65 14.02 -14.82
CA TRP A 23 -2.39 14.89 -13.91
C TRP A 23 -3.78 14.32 -13.61
N THR A 24 -3.91 13.51 -12.56
CA THR A 24 -5.21 13.33 -11.88
C THR A 24 -4.91 13.11 -10.41
N PHE A 25 -4.78 14.21 -9.69
CA PHE A 25 -4.94 14.21 -8.24
C PHE A 25 -6.42 13.87 -7.99
N GLY A 26 -6.67 12.63 -7.60
CA GLY A 26 -8.02 12.12 -7.38
C GLY A 26 -8.74 12.94 -6.32
N GLU A 27 -9.85 13.53 -6.72
CA GLU A 27 -10.93 13.96 -5.82
C GLU A 27 -11.22 12.82 -4.84
N ASN A 28 -11.35 13.17 -3.56
CA ASN A 28 -11.56 12.26 -2.43
C ASN A 28 -12.87 11.47 -2.58
N ASP A 29 -12.88 10.37 -3.34
CA ASP A 29 -14.04 9.49 -3.53
C ASP A 29 -14.21 8.49 -2.36
N GLY A 30 -13.78 8.86 -1.15
CA GLY A 30 -13.80 7.99 0.03
C GLY A 30 -12.82 6.81 0.00
N SER A 31 -11.96 6.72 -1.02
CA SER A 31 -10.81 5.82 -1.04
C SER A 31 -9.62 6.55 -0.42
N ASP A 32 -9.39 6.27 0.85
CA ASP A 32 -8.46 6.93 1.78
C ASP A 32 -6.96 6.74 1.40
N GLY A 33 -6.60 6.60 0.13
CA GLY A 33 -5.22 6.34 -0.28
C GLY A 33 -4.97 6.41 -1.78
N SER A 34 -4.03 7.28 -2.16
CA SER A 34 -3.32 7.21 -3.43
C SER A 34 -2.35 6.03 -3.42
N ALA A 35 -2.31 5.29 -4.53
CA ALA A 35 -1.37 4.21 -4.76
C ALA A 35 -0.64 4.41 -6.09
N ILE A 36 0.54 3.81 -6.19
CA ILE A 36 1.36 3.81 -7.40
C ILE A 36 1.85 2.39 -7.67
N THR A 37 1.88 2.02 -8.95
CA THR A 37 2.48 0.76 -9.39
C THR A 37 3.98 0.95 -9.53
N LEU A 38 4.74 0.05 -8.92
CA LEU A 38 6.21 0.07 -8.90
C LEU A 38 6.73 -1.24 -9.46
N GLU A 39 7.79 -1.16 -10.26
CA GLU A 39 8.59 -2.32 -10.65
C GLU A 39 9.72 -2.51 -9.64
N LEU A 40 9.82 -3.71 -9.06
CA LEU A 40 10.82 -4.08 -8.07
C LEU A 40 12.10 -4.57 -8.75
N ALA A 41 13.20 -4.66 -7.99
CA ALA A 41 14.50 -5.11 -8.50
C ALA A 41 14.47 -6.56 -9.03
N ASP A 42 13.54 -7.39 -8.56
CA ASP A 42 13.32 -8.74 -9.04
C ASP A 42 12.47 -8.83 -10.34
N GLY A 43 12.00 -7.68 -10.85
CA GLY A 43 11.24 -7.56 -12.10
C GLY A 43 9.73 -7.78 -11.94
N THR A 44 9.23 -7.89 -10.71
CA THR A 44 7.78 -7.91 -10.43
C THR A 44 7.22 -6.50 -10.35
N GLU A 45 5.95 -6.35 -10.71
CA GLU A 45 5.20 -5.10 -10.57
C GLU A 45 4.19 -5.24 -9.42
N HIS A 46 4.21 -4.27 -8.51
CA HIS A 46 3.32 -4.24 -7.34
C HIS A 46 2.64 -2.88 -7.19
N LEU A 47 1.35 -2.89 -6.87
CA LEU A 47 0.57 -1.69 -6.55
C LEU A 47 0.62 -1.42 -5.04
N LEU A 48 1.32 -0.35 -4.65
CA LEU A 48 1.48 0.00 -3.24
C LEU A 48 0.86 1.35 -2.91
N CYS A 49 0.16 1.41 -1.79
CA CYS A 49 -0.33 2.67 -1.22
C CYS A 49 0.82 3.48 -0.61
N TYR A 50 0.62 4.80 -0.47
CA TYR A 50 1.62 5.68 0.12
C TYR A 50 2.11 5.24 1.53
N PRO A 51 1.22 4.79 2.45
CA PRO A 51 1.67 4.27 3.75
C PRO A 51 2.59 3.04 3.66
N CYS A 52 2.35 2.14 2.72
CA CYS A 52 3.22 0.98 2.49
C CYS A 52 4.59 1.41 1.95
N LEU A 53 4.62 2.45 1.10
CA LEU A 53 5.85 2.99 0.53
C LEU A 53 6.74 3.68 1.56
N GLU A 54 6.16 4.26 2.59
CA GLU A 54 6.94 4.90 3.65
C GLU A 54 7.67 3.91 4.56
N VAL A 55 7.26 2.62 4.53
CA VAL A 55 7.80 1.58 5.42
C VAL A 55 8.64 0.54 4.71
N ILE A 56 8.44 0.38 3.39
CA ILE A 56 9.19 -0.57 2.59
C ILE A 56 10.69 -0.17 2.51
N PRO A 57 11.64 -1.12 2.54
CA PRO A 57 13.06 -0.81 2.36
C PRO A 57 13.37 -0.17 1.00
N ASP A 58 14.55 0.47 0.91
CA ASP A 58 15.03 1.18 -0.29
C ASP A 58 15.21 0.26 -1.52
N ASP A 59 15.58 -1.01 -1.27
CA ASP A 59 15.66 -2.08 -2.29
C ASP A 59 14.60 -3.15 -1.96
N PRO A 60 13.34 -2.91 -2.31
CA PRO A 60 12.23 -3.80 -1.94
C PRO A 60 12.24 -5.08 -2.76
N THR A 61 11.97 -6.20 -2.10
CA THR A 61 11.69 -7.49 -2.75
C THR A 61 10.21 -7.84 -2.63
N ALA A 62 9.73 -8.76 -3.46
CA ALA A 62 8.37 -9.30 -3.34
C ALA A 62 8.06 -9.87 -1.93
N GLU A 63 9.06 -10.38 -1.22
CA GLU A 63 8.90 -10.84 0.17
C GLU A 63 8.63 -9.69 1.14
N ASP A 64 9.23 -8.51 0.91
CA ASP A 64 9.01 -7.34 1.74
C ASP A 64 7.60 -6.78 1.53
N VAL A 65 7.11 -6.79 0.30
CA VAL A 65 5.72 -6.45 -0.02
C VAL A 65 4.75 -7.35 0.75
N ALA A 66 4.97 -8.66 0.74
CA ALA A 66 4.12 -9.61 1.45
C ALA A 66 4.08 -9.38 2.98
N ARG A 67 5.12 -8.74 3.55
CA ARG A 67 5.17 -8.44 4.99
C ARG A 67 4.38 -7.19 5.38
N LEU A 68 3.92 -6.39 4.42
CA LEU A 68 3.19 -5.14 4.65
C LEU A 68 1.72 -5.34 5.03
N GLU A 69 1.26 -6.59 5.15
CA GLU A 69 -0.10 -6.93 5.64
C GLU A 69 -0.39 -6.33 7.03
N GLN A 70 0.65 -5.98 7.77
CA GLN A 70 0.61 -5.41 9.12
C GLN A 70 0.71 -3.87 9.15
N VAL A 71 0.76 -3.19 8.00
CA VAL A 71 0.90 -1.72 7.99
C VAL A 71 -0.39 -1.06 8.48
N ASP A 72 -0.25 -0.30 9.57
CA ASP A 72 -1.31 0.57 10.07
C ASP A 72 -1.56 1.72 9.08
N PRO A 73 -2.81 1.90 8.62
CA PRO A 73 -3.13 2.83 7.55
C PRO A 73 -3.11 4.30 7.98
N GLU A 74 -3.29 4.59 9.27
CA GLU A 74 -3.36 5.95 9.80
C GLU A 74 -1.97 6.50 10.16
N THR A 75 -1.07 5.60 10.56
CA THR A 75 0.25 5.96 11.09
C THR A 75 1.40 5.61 10.17
N SER A 76 1.15 4.91 9.05
CA SER A 76 2.18 4.40 8.14
C SER A 76 3.28 3.64 8.90
N ARG A 77 2.90 2.76 9.82
CA ARG A 77 3.85 1.95 10.62
C ARG A 77 3.50 0.48 10.52
N LEU A 78 4.52 -0.38 10.44
CA LEU A 78 4.32 -1.81 10.68
C LEU A 78 3.84 -1.99 12.12
N ALA A 79 2.69 -2.64 12.30
CA ALA A 79 2.28 -3.09 13.61
C ALA A 79 3.40 -3.96 14.21
N PRO A 80 3.74 -3.79 15.49
CA PRO A 80 4.70 -4.67 16.13
C PRO A 80 4.17 -6.10 16.01
N VAL A 81 5.00 -6.99 15.49
CA VAL A 81 4.72 -8.43 15.39
C VAL A 81 4.53 -8.99 16.81
N GLY A 82 3.34 -8.86 17.39
CA GLY A 82 3.12 -9.31 18.77
C GLY A 82 2.04 -8.67 19.62
N GLU A 83 1.05 -7.95 19.10
CA GLU A 83 -0.17 -7.63 19.89
C GLU A 83 -1.34 -8.51 19.47
N ARG A 84 -1.09 -9.82 19.41
CA ARG A 84 -2.14 -10.80 19.63
C ARG A 84 -2.22 -11.08 21.12
N SER A 85 -3.38 -10.81 21.70
CA SER A 85 -3.87 -11.38 22.97
C SER A 85 -3.46 -10.69 24.27
N GLU A 86 -4.17 -9.60 24.64
CA GLU A 86 -4.63 -9.34 26.02
C GLU A 86 -5.97 -8.58 25.90
N GLU A 87 -7.06 -9.22 25.47
CA GLU A 87 -8.06 -9.87 26.33
C GLU A 87 -8.70 -8.93 27.37
N SER A 88 -9.97 -8.63 27.12
CA SER A 88 -11.06 -8.43 28.09
C SER A 88 -10.68 -8.24 29.57
N LEU A 89 -10.92 -7.04 30.10
CA LEU A 89 -11.30 -6.86 31.50
C LEU A 89 -12.24 -5.66 31.67
#